data_AF-A0A4R6KMK4-F1
#
_entry.id   AF-A0A4R6KMK4-F1
#
_cell.length_a   1.000
_cell.length_b   1.000
_cell.length_c   1.000
_cell.angle_alpha   90.00
_cell.angle_beta   90.00
_cell.angle_gamma   90.00
#
_symmetry.space_group_name_H-M   'P 1'
#
loop_
_entity.id
_entity.type
_entity.pdbx_description
1 polymer ?
#
loop_
_entity_poly.entity_id
_entity_poly.type
_entity_poly.pdbx_seq_one_letter_code
_entity_poly.pdbx_strand_id
1 'polypeptide(L)'
;MSGLPAEVEAYYAELADRRGWSAETVHAVRATVELIRDLDRGTAPRTFGARADDQGTDWLYEAVWHEREWVVVRQLGAAEDGTITRYWWQRIEDDEGMLTDRSLDRDEWGLRPLEREDFYTAWDDPGWSLSA
;
A
#
# COMPACT_ATOMS: atom_id res chain seq x y z
N MET A 1 -18.27 14.33 7.31
CA MET A 1 -17.83 13.30 8.27
C MET A 1 -16.31 13.35 8.30
N SER A 2 -15.73 14.12 9.24
CA SER A 2 -14.28 14.33 9.33
C SER A 2 -13.68 13.36 10.35
N GLY A 3 -12.69 12.57 9.93
CA GLY A 3 -12.00 11.59 10.78
C GLY A 3 -11.81 10.24 10.09
N LEU A 4 -10.80 9.50 10.51
CA LEU A 4 -10.63 8.09 10.14
C LEU A 4 -11.71 7.25 10.87
N PRO A 5 -12.10 6.09 10.33
CA PRO A 5 -12.97 5.17 11.05
C PRO A 5 -12.34 4.72 12.38
N ALA A 6 -13.18 4.38 13.35
CA ALA A 6 -12.74 4.07 14.71
C ALA A 6 -11.79 2.86 14.75
N GLU A 7 -12.02 1.87 13.89
CA GLU A 7 -11.18 0.68 13.77
C GLU A 7 -9.77 1.02 13.27
N VAL A 8 -9.64 2.02 12.40
CA VAL A 8 -8.35 2.48 11.87
C VAL A 8 -7.61 3.31 12.92
N GLU A 9 -8.32 4.20 13.61
CA GLU A 9 -7.76 4.96 14.74
C GLU A 9 -7.24 4.02 15.84
N ALA A 10 -8.02 2.99 16.20
CA ALA A 10 -7.62 2.00 17.20
C ALA A 10 -6.37 1.22 16.75
N TYR A 11 -6.33 0.78 15.50
CA TYR A 11 -5.18 0.08 14.94
C TYR A 11 -3.88 0.89 15.09
N TYR A 12 -3.88 2.16 14.68
CA TYR A 12 -2.69 3.00 14.77
C TYR A 12 -2.35 3.40 16.21
N ALA A 13 -3.33 3.54 17.10
CA ALA A 13 -3.07 3.77 18.52
C ALA A 13 -2.36 2.57 19.17
N GLU A 14 -2.81 1.34 18.87
CA GLU A 14 -2.17 0.11 19.36
C GLU A 14 -0.77 -0.08 18.78
N LEU A 15 -0.59 0.19 17.48
CA LEU A 15 0.72 0.11 16.83
C LEU A 15 1.69 1.14 17.43
N ALA A 16 1.24 2.37 17.65
CA ALA A 16 2.03 3.44 18.27
C ALA A 16 2.47 3.08 19.69
N ASP A 17 1.57 2.52 20.50
CA ASP A 17 1.87 2.07 21.86
C ASP A 17 2.92 0.94 21.84
N ARG A 18 2.69 -0.08 21.01
CA ARG A 18 3.61 -1.22 20.86
C ARG A 18 5.02 -0.79 20.43
N ARG A 19 5.12 0.23 19.57
CA ARG A 19 6.40 0.76 19.06
C ARG A 19 7.00 1.89 19.89
N GLY A 20 6.28 2.38 20.90
CA GLY A 20 6.72 3.52 21.70
C GLY A 20 6.90 4.81 20.88
N TRP A 21 6.01 5.06 19.91
CA TRP A 21 6.10 6.23 19.05
C TRP A 21 5.94 7.54 19.81
N SER A 22 6.69 8.56 19.37
CA SER A 22 6.50 9.92 19.87
C SER A 22 5.18 10.50 19.35
N ALA A 23 4.67 11.54 20.01
CA ALA A 23 3.49 12.26 19.55
C ALA A 23 3.66 12.86 18.14
N GLU A 24 4.89 13.26 17.79
CA GLU A 24 5.24 13.76 16.45
C GLU A 24 5.11 12.64 15.40
N THR A 25 5.62 11.45 15.71
CA THR A 25 5.51 10.28 14.83
C THR A 25 4.05 9.88 14.63
N VAL A 26 3.25 9.83 15.70
CA VAL A 26 1.81 9.55 15.62
C VAL A 26 1.09 10.55 14.72
N HIS A 27 1.42 11.84 14.86
CA HIS A 27 0.83 12.89 14.02
C HIS A 27 1.24 12.74 12.55
N ALA A 28 2.52 12.46 12.27
CA ALA A 28 3.02 12.26 10.92
C ALA A 28 2.36 11.04 10.24
N VAL A 29 2.30 9.89 10.92
CA VAL A 29 1.65 8.69 10.41
C VAL A 29 0.17 8.95 10.14
N ARG A 30 -0.54 9.61 11.06
CA ARG A 30 -1.94 9.98 10.84
C ARG A 30 -2.13 10.84 9.58
N ALA A 31 -1.28 11.86 9.40
CA ALA A 31 -1.34 12.72 8.21
C ALA A 31 -1.11 11.91 6.92
N THR A 32 -0.15 10.99 6.92
CA THR A 32 0.07 10.07 5.80
C THR A 32 -1.14 9.18 5.54
N VAL A 33 -1.76 8.60 6.58
CA VAL A 33 -2.97 7.78 6.45
C VAL A 33 -4.12 8.56 5.83
N GLU A 34 -4.34 9.80 6.28
CA GLU A 34 -5.36 10.69 5.73
C GLU A 34 -5.08 11.03 4.25
N LEU A 35 -3.83 11.33 3.90
CA LEU A 35 -3.42 11.57 2.51
C LEU A 35 -3.67 10.35 1.62
N ILE A 36 -3.18 9.16 2.01
CA ILE A 36 -3.36 7.93 1.20
C ILE A 36 -4.85 7.59 1.07
N ARG A 37 -5.66 7.80 2.10
CA ARG A 37 -7.11 7.61 2.04
C ARG A 37 -7.78 8.55 1.04
N ASP A 38 -7.38 9.82 1.01
CA ASP A 38 -7.93 10.81 0.09
C ASP A 38 -7.53 10.50 -1.35
N LEU A 39 -6.29 10.05 -1.58
CA LEU A 39 -5.85 9.57 -2.89
C LEU A 39 -6.58 8.29 -3.32
N ASP A 40 -6.74 7.30 -2.44
CA ASP A 40 -7.47 6.05 -2.69
C ASP A 40 -8.95 6.28 -3.02
N ARG A 41 -9.56 7.34 -2.49
CA ARG A 41 -10.96 7.71 -2.76
C ARG A 41 -11.13 8.68 -3.92
N GLY A 42 -10.04 9.30 -4.35
CA GLY A 42 -10.02 10.25 -5.45
C GLY A 42 -10.26 9.60 -6.81
N THR A 43 -10.47 10.46 -7.80
CA THR A 43 -10.67 10.09 -9.21
C THR A 43 -9.44 10.37 -10.07
N ALA A 44 -8.29 10.63 -9.45
CA ALA A 44 -7.04 10.87 -10.17
C ALA A 44 -6.65 9.62 -10.99
N PRO A 45 -5.90 9.80 -12.10
CA PRO A 45 -5.44 8.69 -12.92
C PRO A 45 -4.73 7.64 -12.08
N ARG A 46 -4.98 6.37 -12.41
CA ARG A 46 -4.43 5.21 -11.72
C ARG A 46 -3.57 4.40 -12.67
N THR A 47 -2.61 3.71 -12.08
CA THR A 47 -1.73 2.82 -12.80
C THR A 47 -1.36 1.64 -11.92
N PHE A 48 -1.09 0.49 -12.54
CA PHE A 48 -0.84 -0.77 -11.85
C PHE A 48 0.46 -1.39 -12.36
N GLY A 49 1.20 -2.03 -11.47
CA GLY A 49 2.43 -2.71 -11.85
C GLY A 49 2.85 -3.76 -10.85
N ALA A 50 3.72 -4.66 -11.29
CA ALA A 50 4.25 -5.77 -10.51
C ALA A 50 5.77 -5.82 -10.53
N ARG A 51 6.37 -6.33 -9.45
CA ARG A 51 7.79 -6.62 -9.33
C ARG A 51 8.02 -7.78 -8.37
N ALA A 52 8.73 -8.80 -8.84
CA ALA A 52 9.32 -9.80 -7.97
C ALA A 52 10.51 -9.19 -7.21
N ASP A 53 10.63 -9.49 -5.92
CA ASP A 53 11.84 -9.22 -5.16
C ASP A 53 12.80 -10.41 -5.15
N ASP A 54 14.00 -10.19 -4.60
CA ASP A 54 15.05 -11.21 -4.55
C ASP A 54 14.76 -12.33 -3.54
N GLN A 55 13.69 -12.19 -2.75
CA GLN A 55 13.24 -13.15 -1.73
C GLN A 55 12.08 -14.02 -2.23
N GLY A 56 11.67 -13.86 -3.49
CA GLY A 56 10.57 -14.62 -4.10
C GLY A 56 9.18 -14.05 -3.79
N THR A 57 9.08 -12.85 -3.21
CA THR A 57 7.79 -12.18 -3.05
C THR A 57 7.46 -11.40 -4.31
N ASP A 58 6.31 -11.72 -4.87
CA ASP A 58 5.70 -10.96 -5.94
C ASP A 58 4.93 -9.78 -5.37
N TRP A 59 5.43 -8.57 -5.63
CA TRP A 59 4.79 -7.34 -5.19
C TRP A 59 3.95 -6.73 -6.31
N LEU A 60 2.67 -6.47 -6.02
CA LEU A 60 1.76 -5.73 -6.89
C LEU A 60 1.47 -4.36 -6.27
N TYR A 61 1.36 -3.35 -7.13
CA TYR A 61 1.19 -1.96 -6.74
C TYR A 61 0.04 -1.32 -7.51
N GLU A 62 -0.80 -0.59 -6.80
CA GLU A 62 -1.70 0.41 -7.37
C GLU A 62 -1.20 1.80 -6.98
N ALA A 63 -0.99 2.66 -7.97
CA ALA A 63 -0.50 4.01 -7.77
C ALA A 63 -1.41 5.06 -8.42
N VAL A 64 -1.42 6.26 -7.82
CA VAL A 64 -2.22 7.42 -8.22
C VAL A 64 -1.29 8.58 -8.57
N TRP A 65 -1.60 9.31 -9.64
CA TRP A 65 -0.84 10.50 -10.01
C TRP A 65 -1.19 11.66 -9.08
N HIS A 66 -0.21 12.11 -8.28
CA HIS A 66 -0.35 13.19 -7.33
C HIS A 66 0.92 14.06 -7.34
N GLU A 67 0.77 15.39 -7.34
CA GLU A 67 1.90 16.33 -7.25
C GLU A 67 3.14 16.06 -8.13
N ARG A 68 2.90 15.53 -9.34
CA ARG A 68 3.92 15.18 -10.38
C ARG A 68 4.68 13.88 -10.13
N GLU A 69 4.20 13.05 -9.24
CA GLU A 69 4.72 11.71 -8.98
C GLU A 69 3.60 10.67 -8.92
N TRP A 70 3.96 9.41 -9.07
CA TRP A 70 3.07 8.28 -8.82
C TRP A 70 3.21 7.86 -7.35
N VAL A 71 2.13 8.04 -6.58
CA VAL A 71 2.07 7.66 -5.17
C VAL A 71 1.36 6.31 -5.06
N VAL A 72 2.01 5.31 -4.45
CA VAL A 72 1.39 4.01 -4.20
C VAL A 72 0.30 4.16 -3.13
N VAL A 73 -0.91 3.70 -3.45
CA VAL A 73 -2.07 3.75 -2.54
C VAL A 73 -2.49 2.37 -2.03
N ARG A 74 -2.14 1.31 -2.77
CA ARG A 74 -2.29 -0.08 -2.34
C ARG A 74 -1.10 -0.92 -2.80
N GLN A 75 -0.70 -1.84 -1.95
CA GLN A 75 0.40 -2.78 -2.21
C GLN A 75 0.02 -4.16 -1.69
N LEU A 76 0.26 -5.18 -2.51
CA LEU A 76 0.07 -6.59 -2.19
C LEU A 76 1.41 -7.30 -2.36
N GLY A 77 1.84 -8.06 -1.36
CA GLY A 77 2.95 -9.00 -1.48
C GLY A 77 2.41 -10.43 -1.44
N ALA A 78 2.78 -11.24 -2.41
CA ALA A 78 2.51 -12.68 -2.45
C ALA A 78 3.84 -13.44 -2.40
N ALA A 79 4.15 -14.00 -1.23
CA ALA A 79 5.36 -14.78 -1.03
C ALA A 79 5.22 -16.21 -1.57
N GLU A 80 6.34 -16.86 -1.90
CA GLU A 80 6.35 -18.24 -2.42
C GLU A 80 5.71 -19.26 -1.46
N ASP A 81 5.74 -18.99 -0.14
CA ASP A 81 5.11 -19.84 0.87
C ASP A 81 3.59 -19.64 0.99
N GLY A 82 3.01 -18.77 0.14
CA GLY A 82 1.61 -18.41 0.13
C GLY A 82 1.23 -17.34 1.14
N THR A 83 2.19 -16.75 1.86
CA THR A 83 1.94 -15.61 2.75
C THR A 83 1.55 -14.39 1.93
N ILE A 84 0.48 -13.72 2.37
CA ILE A 84 -0.08 -12.56 1.70
C ILE A 84 -0.06 -11.38 2.63
N THR A 85 0.60 -10.32 2.19
CA THR A 85 0.69 -9.06 2.91
C THR A 85 0.01 -7.97 2.11
N ARG A 86 -0.80 -7.15 2.77
CA ARG A 86 -1.54 -6.06 2.13
C ARG A 86 -1.32 -4.78 2.90
N TYR A 87 -0.95 -3.73 2.18
CA TYR A 87 -0.87 -2.38 2.70
C TYR A 87 -1.78 -1.45 1.93
N TRP A 88 -2.55 -0.65 2.66
CA TRP A 88 -3.42 0.41 2.16
C TRP A 88 -3.70 1.39 3.30
N TRP A 89 -4.44 2.48 3.08
CA TRP A 89 -4.63 3.52 4.11
C TRP A 89 -5.13 3.02 5.48
N GLN A 90 -5.82 1.88 5.59
CA GLN A 90 -6.23 1.34 6.91
C GLN A 90 -5.10 0.63 7.65
N ARG A 91 -4.05 0.23 6.91
CA ARG A 91 -2.88 -0.51 7.38
C ARG A 91 -1.69 -0.17 6.48
N ILE A 92 -1.19 1.05 6.58
CA ILE A 92 -0.01 1.51 5.81
C ILE A 92 1.28 0.88 6.33
N GLU A 93 1.31 0.40 7.56
CA GLU A 93 2.48 -0.26 8.13
C GLU A 93 2.05 -1.21 9.25
N ASP A 94 2.82 -2.28 9.43
CA ASP A 94 2.75 -3.22 10.54
C ASP A 94 4.15 -3.71 10.92
N ASP A 95 4.23 -4.76 11.75
CA ASP A 95 5.50 -5.30 12.26
C ASP A 95 6.39 -5.94 11.19
N GLU A 96 5.83 -6.33 10.06
CA GLU A 96 6.54 -6.99 8.96
C GLU A 96 6.94 -6.01 7.85
N GLY A 97 6.34 -4.83 7.80
CA GLY A 97 6.73 -3.80 6.83
C GLY A 97 5.74 -2.65 6.68
N MET A 98 5.80 -2.02 5.52
CA MET A 98 5.00 -0.83 5.21
C MET A 98 4.70 -0.72 3.72
N LEU A 99 3.62 0.02 3.43
CA LEU A 99 3.35 0.61 2.14
C LEU A 99 4.59 1.38 1.71
N THR A 100 5.05 1.13 0.49
CA THR A 100 6.28 1.75 0.03
C THR A 100 6.18 3.28 0.09
N ASP A 101 7.18 3.89 0.70
CA ASP A 101 7.39 5.32 0.80
C ASP A 101 8.11 5.90 -0.43
N ARG A 102 8.54 5.03 -1.35
CA ARG A 102 9.24 5.43 -2.56
C ARG A 102 8.24 5.92 -3.60
N SER A 103 8.42 7.17 -4.00
CA SER A 103 7.83 7.73 -5.20
C SER A 103 8.18 6.86 -6.42
N LEU A 104 7.19 6.55 -7.23
CA LEU A 104 7.43 5.85 -8.49
C LEU A 104 7.74 6.91 -9.57
N ASP A 105 8.95 6.83 -10.13
CA ASP A 105 9.32 7.68 -11.26
C ASP A 105 8.43 7.34 -12.47
N ARG A 106 7.95 8.37 -13.16
CA ARG A 106 7.03 8.21 -14.29
C ARG A 106 7.68 7.47 -15.47
N ASP A 107 8.97 7.69 -15.68
CA ASP A 107 9.72 7.24 -16.86
C ASP A 107 10.59 6.00 -16.54
N GLU A 108 10.96 5.81 -15.27
CA GLU A 108 11.80 4.69 -14.79
C GLU A 108 11.04 3.68 -13.92
N TRP A 109 9.73 3.57 -14.12
CA TRP A 109 8.87 2.84 -13.20
C TRP A 109 9.36 1.40 -12.90
N GLY A 110 10.00 0.71 -13.85
CA GLY A 110 10.69 -0.56 -13.61
C GLY A 110 9.78 -1.70 -13.13
N LEU A 111 8.48 -1.45 -13.02
CA LEU A 111 7.45 -2.45 -12.79
C LEU A 111 7.04 -3.05 -14.13
N ARG A 112 6.79 -4.34 -14.12
CA ARG A 112 6.04 -4.98 -15.20
C ARG A 112 4.61 -4.42 -15.17
N PRO A 113 4.07 -3.91 -16.30
CA PRO A 113 2.68 -3.48 -16.35
C PRO A 113 1.73 -4.58 -15.89
N LEU A 114 0.70 -4.20 -15.14
CA LEU A 114 -0.31 -5.09 -14.62
C LEU A 114 -1.68 -4.53 -14.98
N GLU A 115 -2.63 -5.38 -15.34
CA GLU A 115 -4.00 -4.91 -15.56
C GLU A 115 -4.71 -4.69 -14.22
N ARG A 116 -5.66 -3.75 -14.22
CA ARG A 116 -6.49 -3.48 -13.03
C ARG A 116 -7.18 -4.75 -12.53
N GLU A 117 -7.69 -5.57 -13.45
CA GLU A 117 -8.43 -6.78 -13.12
C GLU A 117 -7.54 -7.82 -12.44
N ASP A 118 -6.31 -7.99 -12.91
CA ASP A 118 -5.33 -8.90 -12.29
C ASP A 118 -4.98 -8.45 -10.88
N PHE A 119 -4.77 -7.14 -10.68
CA PHE A 119 -4.49 -6.59 -9.35
C PHE A 119 -5.62 -6.88 -8.36
N TYR A 120 -6.87 -6.58 -8.74
CA TYR A 120 -8.01 -6.77 -7.83
C TYR A 120 -8.38 -8.24 -7.65
N THR A 121 -8.13 -9.09 -8.65
CA THR A 121 -8.25 -10.54 -8.51
C THR A 121 -7.30 -11.04 -7.43
N ALA A 122 -6.03 -10.66 -7.48
CA ALA A 122 -5.05 -11.03 -6.45
C ALA A 122 -5.36 -10.39 -5.08
N TRP A 123 -5.89 -9.16 -5.09
CA TRP A 123 -6.26 -8.43 -3.89
C TRP A 123 -7.40 -9.12 -3.13
N ASP A 124 -8.43 -9.56 -3.85
CA ASP A 124 -9.65 -10.16 -3.28
C ASP A 124 -9.52 -11.68 -3.09
N ASP A 125 -8.80 -12.38 -3.98
CA ASP A 125 -8.54 -13.82 -3.95
C ASP A 125 -7.03 -14.12 -4.00
N PRO A 126 -6.37 -14.25 -2.84
CA PRO A 126 -4.92 -14.44 -2.75
C PRO A 126 -4.39 -15.79 -3.27
N GLY A 127 -5.23 -16.69 -3.79
CA GLY A 127 -4.79 -17.92 -4.46
C GLY A 127 -4.18 -17.68 -5.86
N TRP A 128 -4.17 -16.43 -6.32
CA TRP A 128 -3.63 -16.03 -7.63
C TRP A 128 -2.10 -15.96 -7.62
N SER A 129 -1.48 -16.57 -8.63
CA SER A 129 -0.02 -16.53 -8.85
C SER A 129 0.28 -15.84 -10.18
N LEU A 130 1.33 -15.01 -10.21
CA LEU A 130 1.86 -14.40 -11.43
C LEU A 130 2.48 -15.41 -12.41
N SER A 131 2.60 -16.68 -12.01
CA SER A 131 3.14 -17.76 -12.83
C SER A 131 2.08 -18.61 -13.56
N ALA A 132 0.79 -18.29 -13.41
CA ALA A 132 -0.31 -19.04 -14.03
C ALA A 132 -0.50 -18.73 -15.52
#